data_AF-A0A1F7SQ28-F1
#
_entry.id   AF-A0A1F7SQ28-F1
#
_cell.length_a   1.000
_cell.length_b   1.000
_cell.length_c   1.000
_cell.angle_alpha   90.00
_cell.angle_beta   90.00
_cell.angle_gamma   90.00
#
_symmetry.space_group_name_H-M   'P 1'
#
loop_
_entity.id
_entity.type
_entity.pdbx_description
1 polymer ?
#
loop_
_entity_poly.entity_id
_entity_poly.type
_entity_poly.pdbx_seq_one_letter_code
_entity_poly.pdbx_strand_id
1 'polypeptide(L)'
;MRRKIVFLLFLISSIVIFSVPVKAMMCGDMMGWFGGKGHKHGGETPKEVSPQYQQPGGNVEGGFYLDLREELNLSEFQIKALDEIGKEYENERAKKALSTDKLERELAMLQMQKGADMEEIKKKVDEMENLRKEIRWDYIKSVERAKKLLTDEQLDRLSKISKGDALKTEQEIDRGSMSRDNNTMGRDGMGSHGGMMGGH
;
A
#
# COMPACT_ATOMS: atom_id res chain seq x y z
N MET A 1 26.06 -30.83 -5.02
CA MET A 1 26.41 -29.48 -5.53
C MET A 1 25.63 -29.03 -6.78
N ARG A 2 24.95 -29.91 -7.53
CA ARG A 2 24.28 -29.53 -8.81
C ARG A 2 22.95 -28.76 -8.68
N ARG A 3 22.33 -28.69 -7.50
CA ARG A 3 21.06 -27.97 -7.29
C ARG A 3 21.19 -26.46 -7.08
N LYS A 4 22.39 -25.96 -6.75
CA LYS A 4 22.63 -24.53 -6.48
C LYS A 4 22.86 -23.70 -7.76
N ILE A 5 23.25 -24.34 -8.87
CA ILE A 5 23.55 -23.67 -10.14
C ILE A 5 22.27 -23.32 -10.91
N VAL A 6 21.20 -24.12 -10.76
CA VAL A 6 19.91 -23.86 -11.44
C VAL A 6 19.18 -22.64 -10.86
N PHE A 7 19.31 -22.39 -9.55
CA PHE A 7 18.71 -21.22 -8.90
C PHE A 7 19.39 -19.90 -9.31
N LEU A 8 20.69 -19.92 -9.63
CA LEU A 8 21.43 -18.71 -10.00
C LEU A 8 21.09 -18.24 -11.43
N LEU A 9 20.74 -19.16 -12.34
CA LEU A 9 20.35 -18.81 -13.70
C LEU A 9 18.92 -18.26 -13.80
N PHE A 10 18.00 -18.70 -12.93
CA PHE A 10 16.65 -18.13 -12.87
C PHE A 10 16.63 -16.70 -12.32
N LEU A 11 17.56 -16.35 -11.42
CA LEU A 11 17.59 -15.03 -10.76
C LEU A 11 18.17 -13.93 -11.67
N ILE A 12 18.98 -14.29 -12.67
CA ILE A 12 19.53 -13.34 -13.65
C ILE A 12 18.52 -13.08 -14.79
N SER A 13 17.65 -14.04 -15.11
CA SER A 13 16.65 -13.90 -16.19
C SER A 13 15.51 -12.94 -15.85
N SER A 14 15.25 -12.62 -14.58
CA SER A 14 14.12 -11.74 -14.19
C SER A 14 14.46 -10.25 -14.24
N ILE A 15 15.72 -9.86 -14.51
CA ILE A 15 16.17 -8.45 -14.44
C ILE A 15 16.02 -7.72 -15.79
N VAL A 16 15.66 -8.40 -16.89
CA VAL A 16 15.74 -7.81 -18.26
C VAL A 16 14.39 -7.36 -18.85
N ILE A 17 13.28 -7.37 -18.11
CA ILE A 17 11.97 -6.94 -18.66
C ILE A 17 11.39 -5.77 -17.87
N PHE A 18 12.03 -4.62 -17.98
CA PHE A 18 11.42 -3.29 -17.74
C PHE A 18 11.86 -2.33 -18.85
N SER A 19 11.61 -2.72 -20.11
CA SER A 19 11.57 -1.78 -21.22
C SER A 19 10.21 -1.09 -21.21
N VAL A 20 10.09 -0.01 -20.44
CA VAL A 20 8.96 0.91 -20.57
C VAL A 20 9.18 1.70 -21.88
N PRO A 21 8.22 1.72 -22.82
CA PRO A 21 8.32 2.63 -23.95
C PRO A 21 8.14 4.07 -23.43
N VAL A 22 9.19 4.89 -23.57
CA VAL A 22 9.11 6.34 -23.44
C VAL A 22 8.29 6.86 -24.62
N LYS A 23 6.97 6.92 -24.43
CA LYS A 23 6.08 7.66 -25.32
C LYS A 23 6.14 9.11 -24.89
N ALA A 24 6.79 9.91 -25.73
CA ALA A 24 6.74 11.36 -25.69
C ALA A 24 5.28 11.82 -25.54
N MET A 25 4.96 12.43 -24.40
CA MET A 25 3.79 13.30 -24.27
C MET A 25 4.27 14.72 -24.50
N MET A 26 3.87 15.22 -25.66
CA MET A 26 4.15 16.56 -26.16
C MET A 26 3.43 17.62 -25.34
N CYS A 27 4.04 18.81 -25.32
CA CYS A 27 3.41 20.10 -25.08
C CYS A 27 2.01 20.18 -25.71
N GLY A 28 1.02 20.61 -24.93
CA GLY A 28 -0.29 21.00 -25.44
C GLY A 28 -1.25 21.33 -24.30
N ASP A 29 -1.55 22.62 -24.18
CA ASP A 29 -2.71 23.19 -23.47
C ASP A 29 -2.69 23.23 -21.93
N MET A 30 -1.77 24.05 -21.43
CA MET A 30 -2.05 24.90 -20.27
C MET A 30 -2.95 26.08 -20.68
N MET A 31 -4.27 25.89 -20.78
CA MET A 31 -5.24 27.00 -20.75
C MET A 31 -6.56 26.52 -20.14
N GLY A 32 -6.90 26.99 -18.94
CA GLY A 32 -8.23 26.76 -18.36
C GLY A 32 -8.39 26.81 -16.84
N TRP A 33 -7.58 27.58 -16.09
CA TRP A 33 -7.76 27.75 -14.63
C TRP A 33 -8.40 29.10 -14.25
N PHE A 34 -9.40 29.58 -14.99
CA PHE A 34 -10.22 30.70 -14.50
C PHE A 34 -11.67 30.55 -14.97
N GLY A 35 -12.58 30.37 -14.01
CA GLY A 35 -14.00 30.68 -14.19
C GLY A 35 -14.93 29.47 -14.28
N GLY A 36 -15.42 28.98 -13.15
CA GLY A 36 -16.48 27.97 -13.10
C GLY A 36 -17.16 27.89 -11.75
N LYS A 37 -18.27 28.59 -11.61
CA LYS A 37 -19.17 28.58 -10.45
C LYS A 37 -19.62 27.15 -10.10
N GLY A 38 -19.47 26.79 -8.83
CA GLY A 38 -20.49 26.09 -8.06
C GLY A 38 -20.75 24.62 -8.37
N HIS A 39 -19.94 23.73 -7.80
CA HIS A 39 -20.43 22.44 -7.35
C HIS A 39 -19.92 22.17 -5.93
N LYS A 40 -20.87 22.12 -4.98
CA LYS A 40 -20.66 21.52 -3.66
C LYS A 40 -20.56 20.01 -3.86
N HIS A 41 -19.39 19.52 -4.26
CA HIS A 41 -19.05 18.11 -4.09
C HIS A 41 -18.43 17.96 -2.71
N GLY A 42 -19.07 17.13 -1.88
CA GLY A 42 -18.51 16.67 -0.61
C GLY A 42 -17.11 16.12 -0.89
N GLY A 43 -16.13 16.74 -0.25
CA GLY A 43 -14.74 16.33 -0.33
C GLY A 43 -14.55 15.01 0.41
N GLU A 44 -14.88 13.92 -0.26
CA GLU A 44 -14.06 12.72 -0.13
C GLU A 44 -12.76 13.08 -0.83
N THR A 45 -11.74 13.44 -0.03
CA THR A 45 -10.38 13.48 -0.51
C THR A 45 -10.14 12.14 -1.24
N PRO A 46 -9.58 12.16 -2.46
CA PRO A 46 -9.09 10.92 -3.02
C PRO A 46 -8.14 10.37 -1.97
N LYS A 47 -8.48 9.22 -1.37
CA LYS A 47 -7.50 8.41 -0.67
C LYS A 47 -6.47 8.13 -1.74
N GLU A 48 -5.40 8.92 -1.72
CA GLU A 48 -4.22 8.69 -2.52
C GLU A 48 -3.85 7.26 -2.20
N VAL A 49 -4.14 6.38 -3.16
CA VAL A 49 -3.79 4.96 -3.09
C VAL A 49 -2.28 4.93 -3.29
N SER A 50 -1.55 5.46 -2.30
CA SER A 50 -0.23 4.94 -2.02
C SER A 50 -0.43 3.44 -1.97
N PRO A 51 0.36 2.65 -2.72
CA PRO A 51 0.48 1.24 -2.45
C PRO A 51 1.16 1.15 -1.08
N GLN A 52 0.40 1.42 -0.02
CA GLN A 52 0.54 0.79 1.26
C GLN A 52 0.46 -0.67 0.89
N TYR A 53 1.63 -1.26 0.70
CA TYR A 53 1.86 -2.66 0.89
C TYR A 53 1.12 -3.00 2.18
N GLN A 54 -0.12 -3.47 2.05
CA GLN A 54 -0.87 -4.12 3.11
C GLN A 54 -0.02 -5.34 3.41
N GLN A 55 1.01 -5.14 4.23
CA GLN A 55 1.78 -6.24 4.73
C GLN A 55 0.78 -7.10 5.49
N PRO A 56 0.79 -8.42 5.29
CA PRO A 56 0.02 -9.32 6.12
C PRO A 56 0.51 -9.11 7.55
N GLY A 57 -0.30 -8.44 8.36
CA GLY A 57 0.12 -7.77 9.58
C GLY A 57 -0.48 -6.38 9.61
N GLY A 58 -1.75 -6.30 10.03
CA GLY A 58 -2.47 -5.06 10.23
C GLY A 58 -1.72 -4.08 11.14
N ASN A 59 -2.28 -2.88 11.31
CA ASN A 59 -1.78 -1.85 12.23
C ASN A 59 -1.15 -2.49 13.49
N VAL A 60 0.17 -2.37 13.67
CA VAL A 60 0.89 -2.84 14.87
C VAL A 60 0.61 -1.90 16.07
N GLU A 61 -0.39 -1.02 15.92
CA GLU A 61 -1.01 -0.25 17.00
C GLU A 61 -1.60 -1.23 18.02
N GLY A 62 -0.79 -1.62 18.99
CA GLY A 62 -1.13 -2.60 20.01
C GLY A 62 -0.20 -3.80 20.09
N GLY A 63 0.94 -3.83 19.37
CA GLY A 63 1.94 -4.89 19.52
C GLY A 63 1.61 -6.21 18.82
N PHE A 64 2.57 -7.12 18.81
CA PHE A 64 2.47 -8.35 18.02
C PHE A 64 1.50 -9.36 18.66
N TYR A 65 0.50 -9.83 17.91
CA TYR A 65 -0.45 -10.88 18.30
C TYR A 65 -1.37 -10.54 19.50
N LEU A 66 -1.41 -9.29 19.95
CA LEU A 66 -2.24 -8.90 21.10
C LEU A 66 -3.75 -8.84 20.78
N ASP A 67 -4.08 -8.73 19.50
CA ASP A 67 -5.42 -8.94 18.96
C ASP A 67 -5.91 -10.38 19.13
N LEU A 68 -4.99 -11.35 19.22
CA LEU A 68 -5.25 -12.79 19.37
C LEU A 68 -4.99 -13.32 20.78
N ARG A 69 -4.97 -12.44 21.78
CA ARG A 69 -4.54 -12.80 23.15
C ARG A 69 -5.39 -13.89 23.79
N GLU A 70 -6.70 -13.89 23.53
CA GLU A 70 -7.65 -14.83 24.11
C GLU A 70 -7.58 -16.18 23.37
N GLU A 71 -7.48 -16.15 22.04
CA GLU A 71 -7.38 -17.32 21.16
C GLU A 71 -6.08 -18.10 21.38
N LEU A 72 -4.98 -17.37 21.63
CA LEU A 72 -3.67 -17.95 21.92
C LEU A 72 -3.47 -18.25 23.41
N ASN A 73 -4.42 -17.90 24.28
CA ASN A 73 -4.28 -18.01 25.74
C ASN A 73 -2.94 -17.43 26.23
N LEU A 74 -2.64 -16.19 25.81
CA LEU A 74 -1.37 -15.55 26.18
C LEU A 74 -1.32 -15.30 27.70
N SER A 75 -0.18 -15.60 28.31
CA SER A 75 0.07 -15.21 29.71
C SER A 75 0.31 -13.71 29.83
N GLU A 76 0.06 -13.15 31.02
CA GLU A 76 0.37 -11.74 31.34
C GLU A 76 1.82 -11.36 31.03
N PHE A 77 2.76 -12.30 31.24
CA PHE A 77 4.16 -12.10 30.88
C PHE A 77 4.35 -11.98 29.37
N GLN A 78 3.75 -12.87 28.59
CA GLN A 78 3.81 -12.82 27.13
C GLN A 78 3.17 -11.54 26.58
N ILE A 79 2.02 -11.13 27.12
CA ILE A 79 1.31 -9.91 26.70
C ILE A 79 2.22 -8.69 26.87
N LYS A 80 2.84 -8.51 28.03
CA LYS A 80 3.75 -7.38 28.29
C LYS A 80 4.97 -7.40 27.38
N ALA A 81 5.58 -8.57 27.18
CA ALA A 81 6.76 -8.70 26.33
C ALA A 81 6.44 -8.45 24.85
N LEU A 82 5.26 -8.89 24.38
CA LEU A 82 4.80 -8.64 23.00
C LEU A 82 4.44 -7.17 22.76
N ASP A 83 3.83 -6.49 23.74
CA ASP A 83 3.58 -5.04 23.72
C ASP A 83 4.89 -4.25 23.62
N GLU A 84 5.89 -4.62 24.42
CA GLU A 84 7.21 -3.97 24.42
C GLU A 84 7.91 -4.12 23.06
N ILE A 85 7.94 -5.34 22.49
CA ILE A 85 8.50 -5.57 21.14
C ILE A 85 7.76 -4.73 20.08
N GLY A 86 6.44 -4.61 20.22
CA GLY A 86 5.60 -3.76 19.36
C GLY A 86 5.99 -2.29 19.42
N LYS A 87 6.08 -1.75 20.64
CA LYS A 87 6.46 -0.35 20.89
C LYS A 87 7.87 -0.04 20.40
N GLU A 88 8.83 -0.93 20.63
CA GLU A 88 10.19 -0.80 20.09
C GLU A 88 10.18 -0.67 18.57
N TYR A 89 9.46 -1.57 17.89
CA TYR A 89 9.35 -1.55 16.44
C TYR A 89 8.69 -0.27 15.92
N GLU A 90 7.55 0.13 16.50
CA GLU A 90 6.85 1.35 16.07
C GLU A 90 7.69 2.60 16.30
N ASN A 91 8.44 2.68 17.42
CA ASN A 91 9.36 3.78 17.66
C ASN A 91 10.47 3.87 16.60
N GLU A 92 11.09 2.74 16.24
CA GLU A 92 12.13 2.72 15.21
C GLU A 92 11.56 2.99 13.81
N ARG A 93 10.39 2.43 13.49
CA ARG A 93 9.67 2.70 12.26
C ARG A 93 9.34 4.18 12.12
N ALA A 94 8.85 4.83 13.17
CA ALA A 94 8.52 6.26 13.18
C ALA A 94 9.75 7.14 12.90
N LYS A 95 10.90 6.84 13.52
CA LYS A 95 12.17 7.55 13.24
C LYS A 95 12.59 7.44 11.78
N LYS A 96 12.47 6.25 11.19
CA LYS A 96 12.82 6.01 9.78
C LYS A 96 11.81 6.63 8.82
N ALA A 97 10.52 6.66 9.18
CA ALA A 97 9.49 7.37 8.43
C ALA A 97 9.79 8.87 8.35
N LEU A 98 10.07 9.52 9.49
CA LEU A 98 10.50 10.93 9.51
C LEU A 98 11.74 11.20 8.65
N SER A 99 12.67 10.24 8.64
CA SER A 99 13.87 10.33 7.79
C SER A 99 13.53 10.22 6.31
N THR A 100 12.55 9.38 5.96
CA THR A 100 12.03 9.23 4.59
C THR A 100 11.34 10.51 4.14
N ASP A 101 10.46 11.09 4.96
CA ASP A 101 9.76 12.35 4.66
C ASP A 101 10.73 13.52 4.47
N LYS A 102 11.86 13.51 5.19
CA LYS A 102 12.94 14.47 4.99
C LYS A 102 13.60 14.28 3.62
N LEU A 103 13.97 13.06 3.26
CA LEU A 103 14.58 12.75 1.97
C LEU A 103 13.65 13.05 0.79
N GLU A 104 12.34 12.80 0.93
CA GLU A 104 11.34 13.11 -0.09
C GLU A 104 11.26 14.62 -0.37
N ARG A 105 11.29 15.44 0.70
CA ARG A 105 11.35 16.91 0.55
C ARG A 105 12.64 17.38 -0.10
N GLU A 106 13.79 16.80 0.27
CA GLU A 106 15.08 17.10 -0.35
C GLU A 106 15.09 16.74 -1.84
N LEU A 107 14.57 15.56 -2.18
CA LEU A 107 14.43 15.10 -3.56
C LEU A 107 13.53 16.03 -4.39
N ALA A 108 12.39 16.46 -3.83
CA ALA A 108 11.51 17.42 -4.49
C ALA A 108 12.21 18.75 -4.77
N MET A 109 13.02 19.25 -3.82
CA MET A 109 13.81 20.47 -4.03
C MET A 109 14.85 20.30 -5.14
N LEU A 110 15.56 19.17 -5.20
CA LEU A 110 16.54 18.89 -6.26
C LEU A 110 15.90 18.85 -7.64
N GLN A 111 14.71 18.25 -7.75
CA GLN A 111 13.97 18.16 -9.02
C GLN A 111 13.49 19.52 -9.55
N MET A 112 13.29 20.51 -8.67
CA MET A 112 12.88 21.86 -9.07
C MET A 112 14.05 22.73 -9.57
N GLN A 113 15.30 22.29 -9.41
CA GLN A 113 16.46 23.07 -9.83
C GLN A 113 16.66 23.05 -11.35
N LYS A 114 17.04 24.20 -11.92
CA LYS A 114 17.41 24.29 -13.33
C LYS A 114 18.80 23.69 -13.53
N GLY A 115 18.84 22.51 -14.16
CA GLY A 115 20.08 21.73 -14.31
C GLY A 115 20.30 20.77 -13.14
N ALA A 116 19.25 20.04 -12.76
CA ALA A 116 19.28 19.10 -11.64
C ALA A 116 20.43 18.09 -11.76
N ASP A 117 21.12 17.87 -10.64
CA ASP A 117 22.17 16.86 -10.51
C ASP A 117 21.52 15.46 -10.42
N MET A 118 21.61 14.71 -11.52
CA MET A 118 21.04 13.37 -11.61
C MET A 118 21.76 12.36 -10.69
N GLU A 119 23.03 12.58 -10.35
CA GLU A 119 23.77 11.72 -9.43
C GLU A 119 23.29 11.94 -8.00
N GLU A 120 23.06 13.20 -7.61
CA GLU A 120 22.49 13.54 -6.30
C GLU A 120 21.04 13.02 -6.15
N ILE A 121 20.21 13.21 -7.17
CA ILE A 121 18.84 12.66 -7.22
C ILE A 121 18.87 11.14 -7.03
N LYS A 122 19.72 10.43 -7.77
CA LYS A 122 19.85 8.97 -7.65
C LYS A 122 20.25 8.56 -6.24
N LYS A 123 21.23 9.25 -5.64
CA LYS A 123 21.68 8.99 -4.27
C LYS A 123 20.53 9.12 -3.27
N LYS A 124 19.69 10.16 -3.38
CA LYS A 124 18.52 10.36 -2.51
C LYS A 124 17.47 9.26 -2.66
N VAL A 125 17.22 8.82 -3.88
CA VAL A 125 16.33 7.69 -4.15
C VAL A 125 16.88 6.40 -3.51
N ASP A 126 18.17 6.12 -3.68
CA ASP A 126 18.82 4.95 -3.08
C ASP A 126 18.77 4.98 -1.54
N GLU A 127 18.97 6.15 -0.92
CA GLU A 127 18.84 6.36 0.53
C GLU A 127 17.41 6.04 1.03
N MET A 128 16.37 6.52 0.33
CA MET A 128 14.97 6.23 0.66
C MET A 128 14.65 4.73 0.54
N GLU A 129 15.11 4.08 -0.53
CA GLU A 129 14.90 2.65 -0.73
C GLU A 129 15.62 1.81 0.32
N ASN A 130 16.79 2.26 0.79
CA ASN A 130 17.47 1.61 1.90
C ASN A 130 16.65 1.72 3.20
N LEU A 131 16.11 2.90 3.54
CA LEU A 131 15.23 3.07 4.69
C LEU A 131 14.00 2.15 4.64
N ARG A 132 13.35 2.04 3.47
CA ARG A 132 12.20 1.15 3.26
C ARG A 132 12.57 -0.32 3.48
N LYS A 133 13.72 -0.76 2.97
CA LYS A 133 14.25 -2.11 3.20
C LYS A 133 14.51 -2.36 4.68
N GLU A 134 15.13 -1.40 5.36
CA GLU A 134 15.42 -1.52 6.78
C GLU A 134 14.16 -1.63 7.63
N ILE A 135 13.13 -0.80 7.39
CA ILE A 135 11.85 -0.90 8.10
C ILE A 135 11.26 -2.31 7.95
N ARG A 136 11.27 -2.86 6.73
CA ARG A 136 10.77 -4.22 6.47
C ARG A 136 11.61 -5.28 7.18
N TRP A 137 12.92 -5.10 7.21
CA TRP A 137 13.82 -6.00 7.93
C TRP A 137 13.61 -5.95 9.45
N ASP A 138 13.39 -4.76 10.01
CA ASP A 138 13.10 -4.57 11.42
C ASP A 138 11.76 -5.20 11.80
N TYR A 139 10.75 -5.09 10.94
CA TYR A 139 9.48 -5.79 11.11
C TYR A 139 9.69 -7.31 11.20
N ILE A 140 10.39 -7.91 10.24
CA ILE A 140 10.68 -9.35 10.23
C ILE A 140 11.40 -9.77 11.51
N LYS A 141 12.43 -9.02 11.93
CA LYS A 141 13.15 -9.30 13.18
C LYS A 141 12.23 -9.25 14.40
N SER A 142 11.34 -8.26 14.47
CA SER A 142 10.40 -8.12 15.58
C SER A 142 9.34 -9.22 15.60
N VAL A 143 8.81 -9.63 14.44
CA VAL A 143 7.93 -10.80 14.30
C VAL A 143 8.62 -12.07 14.80
N GLU A 144 9.88 -12.29 14.40
CA GLU A 144 10.64 -13.47 14.84
C GLU A 144 10.98 -13.43 16.34
N ARG A 145 11.24 -12.25 16.91
CA ARG A 145 11.35 -12.09 18.38
C ARG A 145 10.04 -12.40 19.08
N ALA A 146 8.92 -11.91 18.57
CA ALA A 146 7.59 -12.15 19.13
C ALA A 146 7.23 -13.65 19.10
N LYS A 147 7.48 -14.34 17.98
CA LYS A 147 7.22 -15.79 17.86
C LYS A 147 7.98 -16.63 18.90
N LYS A 148 9.21 -16.22 19.24
CA LYS A 148 10.03 -16.92 20.26
C LYS A 148 9.45 -16.84 21.67
N LEU A 149 8.52 -15.92 21.93
CA LEU A 149 7.81 -15.84 23.20
C LEU A 149 6.63 -16.81 23.29
N LEU A 150 6.19 -17.37 22.16
CA LEU A 150 5.05 -18.29 22.10
C LEU A 150 5.52 -19.74 22.29
N THR A 151 4.65 -20.56 22.86
CA THR A 151 4.87 -22.01 22.92
C THR A 151 4.61 -22.64 21.54
N ASP A 152 5.08 -23.88 21.33
CA ASP A 152 4.81 -24.62 20.10
C ASP A 152 3.31 -24.80 19.84
N GLU A 153 2.52 -25.02 20.90
CA GLU A 153 1.06 -25.10 20.81
C GLU A 153 0.42 -23.78 20.37
N GLN A 154 0.92 -22.66 20.90
CA GLN A 154 0.47 -21.31 20.50
C GLN A 154 0.85 -20.99 19.05
N LEU A 155 2.05 -21.39 18.62
CA LEU A 155 2.51 -21.23 17.24
C LEU A 155 1.66 -22.06 16.26
N ASP A 156 1.31 -23.29 16.62
CA ASP A 156 0.41 -24.12 15.81
C ASP A 156 -0.98 -23.47 15.68
N ARG A 157 -1.55 -22.98 16.78
CA ARG A 157 -2.82 -22.21 16.77
C ARG A 157 -2.74 -20.97 15.91
N LEU A 158 -1.70 -20.16 16.07
CA LEU A 158 -1.45 -18.96 15.27
C LEU A 158 -1.41 -19.30 13.77
N SER A 159 -0.75 -20.40 13.40
CA SER A 159 -0.67 -20.85 12.00
C SER A 159 -2.03 -21.24 11.42
N LYS A 160 -2.93 -21.80 12.25
CA LYS A 160 -4.29 -22.19 11.86
C LYS A 160 -5.19 -20.96 11.69
N ILE A 161 -5.10 -20.00 12.61
CA ILE A 161 -5.82 -18.72 12.53
C ILE A 161 -5.44 -17.99 11.24
N SER A 162 -4.13 -17.81 10.99
CA SER A 162 -3.62 -17.12 9.80
C SER A 162 -4.04 -17.77 8.48
N LYS A 163 -4.12 -19.11 8.42
CA LYS A 163 -4.62 -19.82 7.23
C LYS A 163 -6.14 -19.74 7.08
N GLY A 164 -6.88 -19.71 8.20
CA GLY A 164 -8.34 -19.62 8.20
C GLY A 164 -8.84 -18.32 7.58
N ASP A 165 -8.16 -17.20 7.84
CA ASP A 165 -8.52 -15.89 7.27
C ASP A 165 -8.17 -15.78 5.78
N ALA A 166 -7.08 -16.42 5.35
CA ALA A 166 -6.72 -16.51 3.93
C ALA A 166 -7.80 -17.24 3.11
N LEU A 167 -8.37 -18.33 3.64
CA LEU A 167 -9.39 -19.13 2.95
C LEU A 167 -10.76 -18.45 2.85
N LYS A 168 -11.13 -17.62 3.84
CA LYS A 168 -12.38 -16.83 3.78
C LYS A 168 -12.32 -15.76 2.69
N THR A 169 -11.16 -15.16 2.49
CA THR A 169 -10.95 -14.11 1.48
C THR A 169 -11.15 -14.66 0.06
N GLU A 170 -10.72 -15.90 -0.23
CA GLU A 170 -10.92 -16.53 -1.53
C GLU A 170 -12.40 -16.90 -1.81
N GLN A 171 -13.16 -17.31 -0.79
CA GLN A 171 -14.58 -17.65 -0.96
C GLN A 171 -15.51 -16.44 -1.17
N GLU A 172 -15.12 -15.25 -0.70
CA GLU A 172 -15.91 -14.03 -0.92
C GLU A 172 -15.65 -13.40 -2.30
N ILE A 173 -14.43 -13.52 -2.85
CA ILE A 173 -14.09 -13.00 -4.18
C ILE A 173 -14.85 -13.75 -5.28
N ASP A 174 -15.05 -15.07 -5.15
CA ASP A 174 -15.77 -15.88 -6.15
C ASP A 174 -17.29 -15.68 -6.11
N ARG A 175 -17.85 -15.23 -4.97
CA ARG A 175 -19.30 -14.94 -4.84
C ARG A 175 -19.68 -13.48 -5.14
N GLY A 176 -18.73 -12.55 -5.05
CA GLY A 176 -18.98 -11.11 -5.25
C GLY A 176 -19.00 -10.63 -6.71
N SER A 177 -18.53 -11.44 -7.66
CA SER A 177 -18.36 -11.03 -9.07
C SER A 177 -19.62 -11.17 -9.94
N MET A 178 -20.75 -11.69 -9.43
CA MET A 178 -21.95 -11.96 -10.25
C MET A 178 -23.19 -11.12 -9.92
N SER A 179 -23.10 -10.07 -9.09
CA SER A 179 -24.29 -9.30 -8.72
C SER A 179 -24.13 -7.79 -8.88
N ARG A 180 -23.92 -7.32 -10.11
CA ARG A 180 -24.13 -5.90 -10.43
C ARG A 180 -24.50 -5.56 -11.87
N ASP A 181 -25.24 -6.41 -12.57
CA ASP A 181 -25.90 -6.05 -13.83
C ASP A 181 -27.36 -6.48 -13.82
N ASN A 182 -28.19 -5.82 -13.02
CA ASN A 182 -29.64 -5.90 -13.19
C ASN A 182 -30.35 -4.68 -12.60
N ASN A 183 -30.12 -3.50 -13.17
CA ASN A 183 -31.09 -2.40 -13.13
C ASN A 183 -30.75 -1.27 -14.11
N THR A 184 -30.57 -1.61 -15.39
CA THR A 184 -30.61 -0.60 -16.47
C THR A 184 -31.33 -1.18 -17.68
N MET A 185 -32.56 -1.65 -17.48
CA MET A 185 -33.52 -1.77 -18.57
C MET A 185 -34.61 -0.71 -18.42
N GLY A 186 -34.71 0.14 -19.44
CA GLY A 186 -35.97 0.71 -19.88
C GLY A 186 -36.33 2.07 -19.31
N ARG A 187 -35.83 3.14 -19.94
CA ARG A 187 -36.72 4.27 -20.26
C ARG A 187 -36.24 5.03 -21.49
N ASP A 188 -36.41 4.38 -22.64
CA ASP A 188 -36.60 5.06 -23.91
C ASP A 188 -37.86 5.94 -23.85
N GLY A 189 -37.78 7.09 -24.53
CA GLY A 189 -38.90 7.65 -25.28
C GLY A 189 -39.88 8.56 -24.53
N MET A 190 -39.78 9.87 -24.82
CA MET A 190 -40.85 10.89 -24.96
C MET A 190 -40.23 12.25 -24.62
N GLY A 191 -40.27 13.29 -25.43
CA GLY A 191 -40.90 13.52 -26.71
C GLY A 191 -40.52 14.93 -27.15
N SER A 192 -40.24 15.06 -28.44
CA SER A 192 -40.12 16.32 -29.14
C SER A 192 -41.40 17.14 -28.98
N HIS A 193 -41.28 18.39 -28.51
CA HIS A 193 -42.21 19.44 -28.91
C HIS A 193 -41.50 20.78 -28.96
N GLY A 194 -41.28 21.25 -30.20
CA GLY A 194 -40.98 22.63 -30.48
C GLY A 194 -42.17 23.54 -30.19
N GLY A 195 -41.85 24.79 -29.88
CA GLY A 195 -42.81 25.88 -29.73
C GLY A 195 -42.11 27.20 -30.05
N MET A 196 -42.25 27.63 -31.30
CA MET A 196 -41.99 29.00 -31.76
C MET A 196 -42.98 29.99 -31.14
N MET A 197 -42.68 31.28 -31.35
CA MET A 197 -43.43 32.52 -31.09
C MET A 197 -42.95 33.25 -29.84
N GLY A 198 -42.54 34.51 -29.88
CA GLY A 198 -42.73 35.56 -30.88
C GLY A 198 -43.16 36.84 -30.16
N GLY A 199 -42.65 38.00 -30.59
CA GLY A 199 -43.32 39.28 -30.38
C GLY A 199 -42.62 40.28 -29.44
N HIS A 200 -42.12 41.34 -30.10
CA HIS A 200 -41.96 42.74 -29.69
C HIS A 200 -40.98 43.12 -28.58
#